data_AF-A0A8C9JZ05-F1
#
_entry.id   AF-A0A8C9JZ05-F1
#
_cell.length_a   1.000
_cell.length_b   1.000
_cell.length_c   1.000
_cell.angle_alpha   90.00
_cell.angle_beta   90.00
_cell.angle_gamma   90.00
#
_symmetry.space_group_name_H-M   'P 1'
#
loop_
_entity.id
_entity.type
_entity.pdbx_description
1 polymer ?
#
loop_
_entity_poly.entity_id
_entity_poly.type
_entity_poly.pdbx_seq_one_letter_code
_entity_poly.pdbx_strand_id
1 'polypeptide(L)'
;MDPADPPGDPAAGQDPLLFRQALQTLWSTRELQQLREEAWRGFAALDDPLTGLLDMLEGSQAWQRKGPSLEAWVVCELHRWLQARPLPAPAQHSSRLQQLRARAVRVLARSPPSLVEPLVSIFQLQDADRSPLLTHIHQLHQEGKFKEAVVLGSRLKLQPALDVEKMCTPLLLQDRVSLVERYVAGFPDLQRRLLALLDSWCRPGFDIGVVASRSRVGQRGATPARDQ
;
A
#
# COMPACT_ATOMS: atom_id res chain seq x y z
N MET A 1 35.59 -10.83 49.79
CA MET A 1 35.80 -9.70 48.87
C MET A 1 35.62 -10.28 47.49
N ASP A 2 34.36 -10.43 47.08
CA ASP A 2 33.98 -10.98 45.79
C ASP A 2 34.06 -9.87 44.74
N PRO A 3 34.73 -10.07 43.60
CA PRO A 3 34.67 -9.13 42.50
C PRO A 3 33.30 -9.25 41.82
N ALA A 4 32.63 -8.10 41.72
CA ALA A 4 31.35 -7.93 41.07
C ALA A 4 31.42 -8.38 39.60
N ASP A 5 30.45 -9.21 39.23
CA ASP A 5 30.06 -9.53 37.86
C ASP A 5 29.59 -8.22 37.18
N PRO A 6 30.09 -7.84 35.98
CA PRO A 6 29.53 -6.72 35.25
C PRO A 6 28.09 -7.06 34.84
N PRO A 7 27.12 -6.14 35.01
CA PRO A 7 25.77 -6.35 34.51
C PRO A 7 25.86 -6.45 32.99
N GLY A 8 25.47 -7.60 32.44
CA GLY A 8 25.30 -7.77 31.01
C GLY A 8 24.44 -6.65 30.47
N ASP A 9 24.94 -5.97 29.45
CA ASP A 9 24.20 -4.96 28.71
C ASP A 9 22.81 -5.51 28.38
N PRO A 10 21.72 -4.78 28.68
CA PRO A 10 20.43 -5.15 28.13
C PRO A 10 20.60 -5.12 26.63
N ALA A 11 20.26 -6.22 25.96
CA ALA A 11 20.23 -6.34 24.52
C ALA A 11 19.35 -5.20 23.95
N ALA A 12 19.98 -4.06 23.66
CA ALA A 12 19.33 -2.95 23.00
C ALA A 12 19.21 -3.39 21.56
N GLY A 13 18.00 -3.79 21.16
CA GLY A 13 17.73 -4.12 19.77
C GLY A 13 18.16 -2.99 18.85
N GLN A 14 18.50 -3.35 17.62
CA GLN A 14 19.01 -2.39 16.65
C GLN A 14 17.94 -1.31 16.38
N ASP A 15 18.33 -0.02 16.38
CA ASP A 15 17.41 1.08 16.06
C ASP A 15 17.00 0.99 14.56
N PRO A 16 15.70 0.91 14.25
CA PRO A 16 15.19 0.86 12.88
C PRO A 16 15.67 2.01 11.98
N LEU A 17 15.83 3.23 12.53
CA LEU A 17 16.25 4.40 11.76
C LEU A 17 17.74 4.37 11.45
N LEU A 18 18.58 3.92 12.39
CA LEU A 18 20.01 3.73 12.15
C LEU A 18 20.25 2.60 11.15
N PHE A 19 19.49 1.50 11.26
CA PHE A 19 19.50 0.43 10.27
C PHE A 19 19.13 0.93 8.86
N ARG A 20 18.08 1.75 8.74
CA ARG A 20 17.72 2.38 7.46
C ARG A 20 18.85 3.22 6.88
N GLN A 21 19.57 3.98 7.71
CA GLN A 21 20.70 4.79 7.25
C GLN A 21 21.85 3.91 6.73
N ALA A 22 22.16 2.81 7.39
CA ALA A 22 23.15 1.84 6.93
C ALA A 22 22.74 1.19 5.59
N LEU A 23 21.46 0.85 5.41
CA LEU A 23 20.96 0.37 4.12
C LEU A 23 21.01 1.47 3.04
N GLN A 24 20.81 2.73 3.41
CA GLN A 24 20.85 3.85 2.48
C GLN A 24 22.26 4.12 1.92
N THR A 25 23.31 3.93 2.73
CA THR A 25 24.70 4.04 2.26
C THR A 25 25.04 2.90 1.31
N LEU A 26 24.70 1.66 1.65
CA LEU A 26 24.88 0.48 0.78
C LEU A 26 24.04 0.54 -0.51
N TRP A 27 22.86 1.15 -0.46
CA TRP A 27 22.04 1.39 -1.65
C TRP A 27 22.74 2.34 -2.64
N SER A 28 23.50 3.31 -2.13
CA SER A 28 24.22 4.28 -2.98
C SER A 28 25.43 3.67 -3.68
N THR A 29 26.07 2.66 -3.08
CA THR A 29 27.18 1.90 -3.68
C THR A 29 26.71 0.83 -4.67
N ARG A 30 25.38 0.58 -4.76
CA ARG A 30 24.75 -0.41 -5.67
C ARG A 30 25.20 -1.86 -5.46
N GLU A 31 25.71 -2.19 -4.27
CA GLU A 31 26.14 -3.54 -3.93
C GLU A 31 24.97 -4.40 -3.42
N LEU A 32 24.13 -4.88 -4.34
CA LEU A 32 22.86 -5.55 -4.01
C LEU A 32 23.00 -6.84 -3.19
N GLN A 33 24.10 -7.58 -3.34
CA GLN A 33 24.32 -8.82 -2.60
C GLN A 33 24.63 -8.56 -1.13
N GLN A 34 25.60 -7.69 -0.85
CA GLN A 34 25.92 -7.27 0.52
C GLN A 34 24.74 -6.56 1.17
N LEU A 35 24.03 -5.72 0.43
CA LEU A 35 22.82 -5.05 0.91
C LEU A 35 21.77 -6.07 1.39
N ARG A 36 21.58 -7.18 0.66
CA ARG A 36 20.64 -8.22 1.05
C ARG A 36 21.06 -8.95 2.32
N GLU A 37 22.34 -9.30 2.43
CA GLU A 37 22.90 -9.98 3.61
C GLU A 37 22.79 -9.11 4.86
N GLU A 38 23.16 -7.82 4.76
CA GLU A 38 23.01 -6.86 5.84
C GLU A 38 21.54 -6.58 6.17
N ALA A 39 20.66 -6.55 5.16
CA ALA A 39 19.23 -6.42 5.40
C ALA A 39 18.68 -7.60 6.21
N TRP A 40 19.03 -8.84 5.83
CA TRP A 40 18.56 -10.03 6.53
C TRP A 40 19.13 -10.16 7.94
N ARG A 41 20.40 -9.78 8.13
CA ARG A 41 21.03 -9.71 9.45
C ARG A 41 20.36 -8.65 10.31
N GLY A 42 20.15 -7.45 9.77
CA GLY A 42 19.47 -6.36 10.47
C GLY A 42 18.03 -6.71 10.83
N PHE A 43 17.26 -7.31 9.93
CA PHE A 43 15.90 -7.78 10.23
C PHE A 43 15.85 -8.77 11.39
N ALA A 44 16.86 -9.65 11.50
CA ALA A 44 16.96 -10.60 12.60
C ALA A 44 17.44 -9.96 13.91
N ALA A 45 18.11 -8.81 13.86
CA ALA A 45 18.60 -8.05 15.00
C ALA A 45 17.60 -7.00 15.53
N LEU A 46 16.49 -6.78 14.81
CA LEU A 46 15.39 -5.92 15.26
C LEU A 46 14.54 -6.64 16.32
N ASP A 47 14.22 -5.95 17.41
CA ASP A 47 13.32 -6.46 18.45
C ASP A 47 11.91 -6.76 17.89
N ASP A 48 11.44 -5.89 17.00
CA ASP A 48 10.19 -6.08 16.26
C ASP A 48 10.37 -5.60 14.81
N PRO A 49 10.62 -6.52 13.85
CA PRO A 49 10.85 -6.15 12.46
C PRO A 49 9.60 -5.54 11.79
N LEU A 50 8.39 -5.80 12.30
CA LEU A 50 7.16 -5.22 11.75
C LEU A 50 6.99 -3.76 12.18
N THR A 51 7.21 -3.48 13.47
CA THR A 51 7.21 -2.12 14.00
C THR A 51 8.33 -1.30 13.36
N GLY A 52 9.55 -1.85 13.34
CA GLY A 52 10.71 -1.18 12.75
C GLY A 52 10.53 -0.88 11.27
N LEU A 53 9.87 -1.77 10.51
CA LEU A 53 9.50 -1.46 9.13
C LEU A 53 8.59 -0.24 9.05
N LEU A 54 7.51 -0.17 9.84
CA LEU A 54 6.60 0.97 9.79
C LEU A 54 7.28 2.28 10.21
N ASP A 55 8.15 2.25 11.23
CA ASP A 55 8.94 3.40 11.65
C ASP A 55 9.83 3.92 10.49
N MET A 56 10.47 3.00 9.75
CA MET A 56 11.27 3.35 8.57
C MET A 56 10.43 3.98 7.45
N LEU A 57 9.18 3.52 7.25
CA LEU A 57 8.31 3.95 6.14
C LEU A 57 7.54 5.24 6.45
N GLU A 58 7.07 5.44 7.68
CA GLU A 58 6.27 6.59 8.10
C GLU A 58 7.04 7.92 7.98
N GLY A 59 8.35 7.88 8.25
CA GLY A 59 9.26 9.03 8.10
C GLY A 59 9.76 9.27 6.67
N SER A 60 9.42 8.41 5.70
CA SER A 60 9.93 8.55 4.33
C SER A 60 9.04 9.40 3.43
N GLN A 61 9.63 10.41 2.79
CA GLN A 61 9.05 11.13 1.65
C GLN A 61 9.57 10.58 0.30
N ALA A 62 10.37 9.51 0.31
CA ALA A 62 11.01 8.98 -0.89
C ALA A 62 10.02 8.43 -1.92
N TRP A 63 8.78 8.18 -1.51
CA TRP A 63 7.65 7.76 -2.36
C TRP A 63 7.33 8.71 -3.50
N GLN A 64 7.65 10.00 -3.35
CA GLN A 64 7.38 11.00 -4.39
C GLN A 64 8.46 11.06 -5.48
N ARG A 65 9.60 10.40 -5.28
CA ARG A 65 10.68 10.40 -6.28
C ARG A 65 10.44 9.31 -7.32
N LYS A 66 10.62 9.67 -8.59
CA LYS A 66 10.52 8.75 -9.72
C LYS A 66 11.76 7.84 -9.75
N GLY A 67 11.60 6.54 -9.48
CA GLY A 67 12.69 5.56 -9.54
C GLY A 67 12.58 4.44 -8.50
N PRO A 68 13.52 3.48 -8.48
CA PRO A 68 13.57 2.44 -7.46
C PRO A 68 13.89 3.08 -6.10
N SER A 69 12.94 3.03 -5.17
CA SER A 69 13.13 3.52 -3.80
C SER A 69 13.69 2.43 -2.90
N LEU A 70 14.58 2.82 -1.98
CA LEU A 70 15.12 1.91 -0.98
C LEU A 70 13.98 1.32 -0.14
N GLU A 71 13.00 2.14 0.22
CA GLU A 71 11.89 1.74 1.05
C GLU A 71 11.01 0.69 0.37
N ALA A 72 10.82 0.80 -0.95
CA ALA A 72 10.13 -0.24 -1.70
C ALA A 72 10.93 -1.54 -1.72
N TRP A 73 12.24 -1.45 -1.88
CA TRP A 73 13.12 -2.61 -1.84
C TRP A 73 13.13 -3.29 -0.46
N VAL A 74 13.23 -2.51 0.63
CA VAL A 74 13.23 -3.01 2.03
C VAL A 74 11.92 -3.73 2.36
N VAL A 75 10.77 -3.19 1.94
CA VAL A 75 9.47 -3.84 2.12
C VAL A 75 9.43 -5.20 1.40
N CYS A 76 9.87 -5.27 0.15
CA CYS A 76 9.94 -6.52 -0.61
C CYS A 76 10.95 -7.51 0.00
N GLU A 77 12.09 -7.03 0.50
CA GLU A 77 13.10 -7.87 1.12
C GLU A 77 12.63 -8.45 2.45
N LEU A 78 11.96 -7.64 3.28
CA LEU A 78 11.36 -8.14 4.52
C LEU A 78 10.26 -9.17 4.22
N HIS A 79 9.44 -8.93 3.20
CA HIS A 79 8.44 -9.90 2.76
C HIS A 79 9.09 -11.25 2.42
N ARG A 80 10.17 -11.24 1.62
CA ARG A 80 10.93 -12.45 1.27
C ARG A 80 11.55 -13.12 2.50
N TRP A 81 12.12 -12.33 3.42
CA TRP A 81 12.71 -12.84 4.65
C TRP A 81 11.66 -13.53 5.54
N LEU A 82 10.47 -12.94 5.68
CA LEU A 82 9.35 -13.54 6.43
C LEU A 82 8.79 -14.81 5.76
N GLN A 83 8.84 -14.92 4.43
CA GLN A 83 8.47 -16.16 3.75
C GLN A 83 9.50 -17.28 4.00
N ALA A 84 10.80 -16.94 4.05
CA ALA A 84 11.87 -17.89 4.35
C ALA A 84 11.92 -18.29 5.83
N ARG A 85 11.50 -17.38 6.72
CA ARG A 85 11.43 -17.58 8.17
C ARG A 85 10.11 -17.01 8.70
N PRO A 86 9.05 -17.83 8.75
CA PRO A 86 7.78 -17.41 9.31
C PRO A 86 7.98 -17.02 10.78
N LEU A 87 7.66 -15.78 11.13
CA LEU A 87 7.62 -15.36 12.52
C LEU A 87 6.58 -16.22 13.25
N PRO A 88 6.81 -16.61 14.52
CA PRO A 88 5.77 -17.25 15.33
C PRO A 88 4.53 -16.37 15.28
N ALA A 89 3.40 -16.94 14.85
CA ALA A 89 2.19 -16.16 14.63
C ALA A 89 1.87 -15.38 15.92
N PRO A 90 1.92 -14.03 15.91
CA PRO A 90 1.43 -13.28 17.06
C PRO A 90 -0.03 -13.68 17.24
N ALA A 91 -0.49 -13.78 18.49
CA ALA A 91 -1.89 -14.02 18.78
C ALA A 91 -2.71 -13.07 17.89
N GLN A 92 -3.44 -13.65 16.92
CA GLN A 92 -3.98 -12.97 15.73
C GLN A 92 -5.00 -11.85 16.08
N HIS A 93 -5.31 -11.70 17.36
CA HIS A 93 -6.28 -10.81 17.96
C HIS A 93 -5.66 -9.88 19.01
N SER A 94 -4.33 -9.77 19.08
CA SER A 94 -3.68 -8.82 19.99
C SER A 94 -3.94 -7.38 19.56
N SER A 95 -4.20 -6.50 20.54
CA SER A 95 -4.35 -5.05 20.33
C SER A 95 -3.18 -4.43 19.55
N ARG A 96 -1.96 -4.97 19.76
CA ARG A 96 -0.73 -4.60 19.05
C ARG A 96 -0.82 -4.84 17.54
N LEU A 97 -1.31 -6.00 17.10
CA LEU A 97 -1.43 -6.30 15.67
C LEU A 97 -2.43 -5.36 14.99
N GLN A 98 -3.53 -5.01 15.66
CA GLN A 98 -4.50 -4.04 15.14
C GLN A 98 -3.90 -2.64 15.02
N GLN A 99 -3.07 -2.22 15.98
CA GLN A 99 -2.33 -0.95 15.88
C GLN A 99 -1.34 -0.95 14.70
N LEU A 100 -0.61 -2.05 14.51
CA LEU A 100 0.31 -2.21 13.38
C LEU A 100 -0.43 -2.22 12.03
N ARG A 101 -1.59 -2.88 11.95
CA ARG A 101 -2.47 -2.85 10.77
C ARG A 101 -2.93 -1.43 10.46
N ALA A 102 -3.42 -0.69 11.46
CA ALA A 102 -3.86 0.70 11.27
C ALA A 102 -2.71 1.62 10.77
N ARG A 103 -1.50 1.43 11.31
CA ARG A 103 -0.29 2.11 10.83
C ARG A 103 0.07 1.71 9.39
N ALA A 104 0.09 0.41 9.10
CA ALA A 104 0.35 -0.11 7.77
C ALA A 104 -0.65 0.40 6.73
N VAL A 105 -1.93 0.55 7.08
CA VAL A 105 -2.94 1.16 6.19
C VAL A 105 -2.60 2.63 5.88
N ARG A 106 -2.14 3.41 6.87
CA ARG A 106 -1.70 4.81 6.63
C ARG A 106 -0.46 4.88 5.74
N VAL A 107 0.46 3.93 5.88
CA VAL A 107 1.64 3.82 5.01
C VAL A 107 1.22 3.41 3.60
N LEU A 108 0.34 2.41 3.48
CA LEU A 108 -0.24 1.95 2.22
C LEU A 108 -0.85 3.12 1.46
N ALA A 109 -1.56 3.99 2.18
CA ALA A 109 -2.21 5.18 1.65
C ALA A 109 -1.28 6.20 1.00
N ARG A 110 0.02 6.12 1.27
CA ARG A 110 1.04 7.04 0.73
C ARG A 110 2.03 6.33 -0.18
N SER A 111 1.90 5.01 -0.32
CA SER A 111 2.87 4.14 -0.98
C SER A 111 2.55 3.90 -2.46
N PRO A 112 3.56 3.59 -3.29
CA PRO A 112 3.34 3.19 -4.67
C PRO A 112 2.62 1.83 -4.76
N PRO A 113 1.88 1.57 -5.86
CA PRO A 113 1.06 0.35 -6.03
C PRO A 113 1.83 -0.96 -5.91
N SER A 114 3.14 -0.96 -6.20
CA SER A 114 4.01 -2.13 -6.09
C SER A 114 4.15 -2.65 -4.65
N LEU A 115 3.89 -1.81 -3.65
CA LEU A 115 4.00 -2.17 -2.23
C LEU A 115 2.71 -2.67 -1.61
N VAL A 116 1.63 -2.66 -2.39
CA VAL A 116 0.34 -3.14 -1.92
C VAL A 116 0.41 -4.64 -1.58
N GLU A 117 1.00 -5.47 -2.44
CA GLU A 117 1.09 -6.92 -2.17
C GLU A 117 1.90 -7.24 -0.92
N PRO A 118 3.16 -6.75 -0.82
CA PRO A 118 4.00 -7.07 0.33
C PRO A 118 3.38 -6.59 1.63
N LEU A 119 2.85 -5.36 1.69
CA LEU A 119 2.25 -4.83 2.92
C LEU A 119 0.96 -5.56 3.30
N VAL A 120 0.12 -5.90 2.32
CA VAL A 120 -1.09 -6.71 2.59
C VAL A 120 -0.72 -8.08 3.14
N SER A 121 0.31 -8.73 2.58
CA SER A 121 0.77 -10.04 3.03
C SER A 121 1.45 -9.99 4.40
N ILE A 122 2.34 -9.02 4.64
CA ILE A 122 3.10 -8.87 5.90
C ILE A 122 2.14 -8.59 7.06
N PHE A 123 1.21 -7.65 6.89
CA PHE A 123 0.31 -7.21 7.97
C PHE A 123 -1.06 -7.90 7.96
N GLN A 124 -1.31 -8.81 7.00
CA GLN A 124 -2.58 -9.51 6.81
C GLN A 124 -3.76 -8.54 6.79
N LEU A 125 -3.66 -7.49 5.97
CA LEU A 125 -4.60 -6.36 5.96
C LEU A 125 -6.02 -6.74 5.51
N GLN A 126 -6.22 -7.92 4.93
CA GLN A 126 -7.53 -8.48 4.58
C GLN A 126 -8.49 -8.62 5.78
N ASP A 127 -7.95 -8.76 6.99
CA ASP A 127 -8.71 -8.96 8.24
C ASP A 127 -8.72 -7.70 9.13
N ALA A 128 -8.23 -6.57 8.61
CA ALA A 128 -8.23 -5.29 9.30
C ALA A 128 -9.54 -4.52 9.06
N ASP A 129 -9.79 -3.47 9.86
CA ASP A 129 -10.87 -2.52 9.59
C ASP A 129 -10.74 -1.96 8.15
N ARG A 130 -11.83 -2.13 7.39
CA ARG A 130 -11.92 -1.75 5.98
C ARG A 130 -12.16 -0.25 5.80
N SER A 131 -12.60 0.44 6.84
CA SER A 131 -12.95 1.87 6.82
C SER A 131 -11.79 2.77 6.35
N PRO A 132 -10.58 2.72 6.93
CA PRO A 132 -9.47 3.56 6.46
C PRO A 132 -8.97 3.20 5.06
N LEU A 133 -9.09 1.92 4.65
CA LEU A 133 -8.75 1.46 3.30
C LEU A 133 -9.74 2.00 2.26
N LEU A 134 -11.04 1.98 2.57
CA LEU A 134 -12.08 2.57 1.73
C LEU A 134 -11.87 4.08 1.61
N THR A 135 -11.59 4.80 2.70
CA THR A 135 -11.29 6.24 2.65
C THR A 135 -10.12 6.53 1.71
N HIS A 136 -9.06 5.72 1.78
CA HIS A 136 -7.92 5.89 0.89
C HIS A 136 -8.24 5.61 -0.59
N ILE A 137 -9.02 4.57 -0.89
CA ILE A 137 -9.48 4.29 -2.26
C ILE A 137 -10.30 5.47 -2.81
N HIS A 138 -11.16 6.08 -1.99
CA HIS A 138 -11.90 7.28 -2.39
C HIS A 138 -10.97 8.48 -2.61
N GLN A 139 -9.93 8.65 -1.79
CA GLN A 139 -8.93 9.69 -2.01
C GLN A 139 -8.18 9.49 -3.33
N LEU A 140 -7.72 8.27 -3.63
CA LEU A 140 -7.09 7.96 -4.93
C LEU A 140 -8.02 8.30 -6.10
N HIS A 141 -9.31 7.99 -5.95
CA HIS A 141 -10.31 8.35 -6.96
C HIS A 141 -10.44 9.87 -7.15
N GLN A 142 -10.49 10.64 -6.06
CA GLN A 142 -10.52 12.10 -6.10
C GLN A 142 -9.25 12.71 -6.70
N GLU A 143 -8.09 12.08 -6.50
CA GLU A 143 -6.81 12.48 -7.10
C GLU A 143 -6.68 12.08 -8.59
N GLY A 144 -7.70 11.44 -9.17
CA GLY A 144 -7.68 10.94 -10.55
C GLY A 144 -6.86 9.66 -10.76
N LYS A 145 -6.37 9.05 -9.66
CA LYS A 145 -5.60 7.81 -9.62
C LYS A 145 -6.52 6.58 -9.68
N PHE A 146 -7.36 6.53 -10.73
CA PHE A 146 -8.42 5.52 -10.86
C PHE A 146 -7.87 4.10 -10.99
N LYS A 147 -6.74 3.94 -11.69
CA LYS A 147 -6.08 2.63 -11.83
C LYS A 147 -5.60 2.13 -10.48
N GLU A 148 -4.94 2.99 -9.70
CA GLU A 148 -4.46 2.63 -8.37
C GLU A 148 -5.62 2.29 -7.43
N ALA A 149 -6.70 3.08 -7.46
CA ALA A 149 -7.91 2.84 -6.66
C ALA A 149 -8.52 1.46 -6.93
N VAL A 150 -8.69 1.11 -8.21
CA VAL A 150 -9.29 -0.16 -8.66
C VAL A 150 -8.37 -1.34 -8.39
N VAL A 151 -7.06 -1.22 -8.63
CA VAL A 151 -6.08 -2.27 -8.30
C VAL A 151 -6.05 -2.54 -6.80
N LEU A 152 -6.05 -1.49 -5.97
CA LEU A 152 -6.07 -1.61 -4.52
C LEU A 152 -7.36 -2.27 -4.03
N GLY A 153 -8.52 -1.81 -4.54
CA GLY A 153 -9.82 -2.39 -4.24
C GLY A 153 -9.89 -3.88 -4.59
N SER A 154 -9.37 -4.29 -5.74
CA SER A 154 -9.32 -5.71 -6.13
C SER A 154 -8.42 -6.56 -5.26
N ARG A 155 -7.22 -6.06 -4.92
CA ARG A 155 -6.25 -6.82 -4.09
C ARG A 155 -6.78 -7.09 -2.69
N LEU A 156 -7.49 -6.11 -2.12
CA LEU A 156 -8.07 -6.21 -0.79
C LEU A 156 -9.48 -6.82 -0.78
N LYS A 157 -9.98 -7.26 -1.94
CA LYS A 157 -11.35 -7.77 -2.12
C LYS A 157 -12.44 -6.81 -1.61
N LEU A 158 -12.21 -5.50 -1.75
CA LEU A 158 -13.11 -4.43 -1.29
C LEU A 158 -14.16 -4.04 -2.33
N GLN A 159 -14.17 -4.65 -3.51
CA GLN A 159 -15.10 -4.27 -4.59
C GLN A 159 -16.58 -4.25 -4.19
N PRO A 160 -17.11 -5.17 -3.36
CA PRO A 160 -18.51 -5.12 -2.93
C PRO A 160 -18.88 -3.88 -2.10
N ALA A 161 -17.90 -3.25 -1.45
CA ALA A 161 -18.08 -2.05 -0.64
C ALA A 161 -17.86 -0.75 -1.43
N LEU A 162 -17.49 -0.85 -2.70
CA LEU A 162 -17.20 0.28 -3.57
C LEU A 162 -18.29 0.46 -4.63
N ASP A 163 -18.52 1.70 -5.01
CA ASP A 163 -19.50 2.02 -6.06
C ASP A 163 -18.93 1.69 -7.45
N VAL A 164 -19.58 0.76 -8.15
CA VAL A 164 -19.15 0.28 -9.48
C VAL A 164 -19.13 1.39 -10.51
N GLU A 165 -20.13 2.27 -10.50
CA GLU A 165 -20.20 3.37 -11.46
C GLU A 165 -19.05 4.34 -11.24
N LYS A 166 -18.81 4.76 -9.99
CA LYS A 166 -17.71 5.66 -9.66
C LYS A 166 -16.35 5.05 -10.02
N MET A 167 -16.14 3.76 -9.74
CA MET A 167 -14.85 3.11 -9.96
C MET A 167 -14.60 2.76 -11.45
N CYS A 168 -15.63 2.32 -12.17
CA CYS A 168 -15.47 1.81 -13.53
C CYS A 168 -15.63 2.90 -14.61
N THR A 169 -16.49 3.89 -14.39
CA THR A 169 -16.77 4.94 -15.40
C THR A 169 -15.51 5.66 -15.88
N PRO A 170 -14.62 6.16 -15.00
CA PRO A 170 -13.42 6.86 -15.45
C PRO A 170 -12.47 5.95 -16.24
N LEU A 171 -12.42 4.66 -15.90
CA LEU A 171 -11.59 3.68 -16.61
C LEU A 171 -12.17 3.32 -17.98
N LEU A 172 -13.49 3.18 -18.10
CA LEU A 172 -14.17 2.97 -19.38
C LEU A 172 -13.94 4.14 -20.33
N LEU A 173 -14.04 5.37 -19.82
CA LEU A 173 -13.75 6.58 -20.59
C LEU A 173 -12.27 6.71 -21.00
N GLN A 174 -11.37 5.99 -20.32
CA GLN A 174 -9.93 5.92 -20.63
C GLN A 174 -9.56 4.68 -21.47
N ASP A 175 -10.55 3.96 -22.00
CA ASP A 175 -10.35 2.72 -22.76
C ASP A 175 -9.56 1.64 -21.98
N ARG A 176 -9.76 1.60 -20.66
CA ARG A 176 -9.14 0.61 -19.75
C ARG A 176 -10.09 -0.55 -19.46
N VAL A 177 -10.77 -1.07 -20.49
CA VAL A 177 -11.81 -2.10 -20.34
C VAL A 177 -11.30 -3.38 -19.67
N SER A 178 -10.10 -3.84 -20.04
CA SER A 178 -9.48 -5.03 -19.44
C SER A 178 -9.25 -4.91 -17.92
N LEU A 179 -9.06 -3.69 -17.41
CA LEU A 179 -8.93 -3.47 -15.97
C LEU A 179 -10.29 -3.53 -15.27
N VAL A 180 -11.33 -2.99 -15.90
CA VAL A 180 -12.71 -3.03 -15.42
C VAL A 180 -13.24 -4.46 -15.38
N GLU A 181 -13.00 -5.24 -16.44
CA GLU A 181 -13.37 -6.66 -16.49
C GLU A 181 -12.71 -7.46 -15.37
N ARG A 182 -11.40 -7.27 -15.16
CA ARG A 182 -10.67 -7.92 -14.05
C ARG A 182 -11.15 -7.45 -12.68
N TYR A 183 -11.61 -6.21 -12.56
CA TYR A 183 -12.12 -5.67 -11.29
C TYR A 183 -13.44 -6.34 -10.87
N VAL A 184 -14.36 -6.54 -11.81
CA VAL A 184 -15.66 -7.19 -11.55
C VAL A 184 -15.61 -8.73 -11.62
N ALA A 185 -14.51 -9.29 -12.13
CA ALA A 185 -14.32 -10.74 -12.23
C ALA A 185 -14.49 -11.42 -10.87
N GLY A 186 -15.32 -12.47 -10.83
CA GLY A 186 -15.64 -13.21 -9.60
C GLY A 186 -16.74 -12.57 -8.73
N PHE A 187 -17.34 -11.46 -9.15
CA PHE A 187 -18.44 -10.79 -8.44
C PHE A 187 -19.67 -10.62 -9.35
N PRO A 188 -20.59 -11.60 -9.38
CA PRO A 188 -21.76 -11.58 -10.27
C PRO A 188 -22.64 -10.33 -10.11
N ASP A 189 -22.77 -9.81 -8.88
CA ASP A 189 -23.51 -8.58 -8.60
C ASP A 189 -22.87 -7.35 -9.26
N LEU A 190 -21.55 -7.25 -9.22
CA LEU A 190 -20.83 -6.13 -9.82
C LEU A 190 -20.86 -6.21 -11.36
N GLN A 191 -20.76 -7.43 -11.91
CA GLN A 191 -20.94 -7.67 -13.34
C GLN A 191 -22.32 -7.22 -13.83
N ARG A 192 -23.40 -7.60 -13.11
CA ARG A 192 -24.76 -7.15 -13.42
C ARG A 192 -24.91 -5.62 -13.35
N ARG A 193 -24.37 -4.99 -12.31
CA ARG A 193 -24.41 -3.52 -12.17
C ARG A 193 -23.64 -2.81 -13.27
N LEU A 194 -22.48 -3.34 -13.67
CA LEU A 194 -21.69 -2.82 -14.78
C LEU A 194 -22.47 -2.92 -16.10
N LEU A 195 -23.10 -4.06 -16.39
CA LEU A 195 -23.93 -4.22 -17.59
C LEU A 195 -25.09 -3.23 -17.60
N ALA A 196 -25.83 -3.13 -16.48
CA ALA A 196 -26.93 -2.17 -16.36
C ALA A 196 -26.48 -0.70 -16.57
N LEU A 197 -25.27 -0.36 -16.11
CA LEU A 197 -24.66 0.94 -16.36
C LEU A 197 -24.38 1.14 -17.86
N LEU A 198 -23.76 0.17 -18.53
CA LEU A 198 -23.46 0.25 -19.96
C LEU A 198 -24.75 0.35 -20.80
N ASP A 199 -25.77 -0.44 -20.47
CA ASP A 199 -27.08 -0.38 -21.13
C ASP A 199 -27.74 0.99 -20.99
N SER A 200 -27.53 1.66 -19.85
CA SER A 200 -28.03 3.02 -19.63
C SER A 200 -27.40 4.04 -20.58
N TRP A 201 -26.14 3.82 -20.98
CA TRP A 201 -25.42 4.69 -21.91
C TRP A 201 -25.87 4.49 -23.37
N CYS A 202 -26.49 3.35 -23.68
CA CYS A 202 -27.02 3.04 -25.01
C CYS A 202 -28.47 3.53 -25.23
N ARG A 203 -29.10 4.17 -24.23
CA ARG A 203 -30.47 4.65 -24.35
C ARG A 203 -30.58 5.87 -25.28
N PRO A 204 -31.69 6.01 -26.03
CA PRO A 204 -31.92 7.20 -26.85
C PRO A 204 -31.89 8.47 -26.01
N GLY A 205 -31.15 9.50 -26.46
CA GLY A 205 -31.03 10.79 -25.77
C GLY A 205 -29.99 10.82 -24.64
N PHE A 206 -29.23 9.74 -24.44
CA PHE A 206 -28.10 9.75 -23.50
C PHE A 206 -26.90 10.50 -24.08
N ASP A 207 -26.31 11.41 -23.30
CA ASP A 207 -25.10 12.15 -23.66
C ASP A 207 -23.91 11.70 -22.81
N ILE A 208 -22.97 11.01 -23.45
CA ILE A 208 -21.71 10.57 -22.84
C ILE A 208 -20.84 11.74 -22.36
N GLY A 209 -21.01 12.93 -22.94
CA GLY A 209 -20.35 14.17 -22.52
C GLY A 209 -20.70 14.58 -21.09
N VAL A 210 -21.92 14.29 -20.62
CA VAL A 210 -22.36 14.52 -19.24
C VAL A 210 -21.62 13.58 -18.27
N VAL A 211 -21.37 12.34 -18.67
CA VAL A 211 -20.60 11.37 -17.87
C VAL A 211 -19.12 11.72 -17.85
N ALA A 212 -18.57 12.15 -18.99
CA ALA A 212 -17.18 12.59 -19.10
C ALA A 212 -16.91 13.88 -18.29
N SER A 213 -17.84 14.84 -18.30
CA SER A 213 -17.71 16.08 -17.52
C SER A 213 -17.76 15.82 -16.01
N ARG A 214 -18.67 14.96 -15.52
CA ARG A 214 -18.70 14.54 -14.10
C ARG A 214 -17.42 13.85 -13.65
N SER A 215 -16.85 13.01 -14.52
CA SER A 215 -15.60 12.30 -14.26
C SER A 215 -14.35 13.20 -14.34
N ARG A 216 -14.43 14.33 -15.05
CA ARG A 216 -13.38 15.37 -15.14
C ARG A 216 -13.44 16.40 -14.01
N VAL A 217 -14.58 16.63 -13.36
CA VAL A 217 -14.67 17.57 -12.23
C VAL A 217 -13.81 17.12 -11.04
N GLY A 218 -13.62 15.80 -10.84
CA GLY A 218 -12.63 15.27 -9.89
C GLY A 218 -11.17 15.62 -10.25
N GLN A 219 -10.86 15.92 -11.52
CA GLN A 219 -9.50 16.25 -11.97
C GLN A 219 -9.11 17.72 -11.75
N ARG A 220 -10.06 18.64 -11.48
CA ARG A 220 -9.79 20.09 -11.34
C ARG A 220 -9.40 20.55 -9.93
N GLY A 221 -9.32 19.64 -8.95
CA GLY A 221 -8.91 19.98 -7.58
C GLY A 221 -7.41 20.24 -7.38
N ALA A 222 -6.56 19.92 -8.37
CA ALA A 222 -5.12 20.13 -8.31
C ALA A 222 -4.69 21.27 -9.25
N THR A 223 -4.98 22.51 -8.88
CA THR A 223 -4.30 23.67 -9.49
C THR A 223 -3.20 24.09 -8.52
N PRO A 224 -1.91 24.05 -8.88
CA PRO A 224 -0.91 24.73 -8.08
C PRO A 224 -1.16 26.22 -8.24
N ALA A 225 -1.35 26.93 -7.13
CA ALA A 225 -1.24 28.36 -7.09
C ALA A 225 0.13 28.73 -7.69
N ARG A 226 0.11 29.37 -8.86
CA ARG A 226 1.27 30.11 -9.36
C ARG A 226 1.34 31.37 -8.52
N ASP A 227 2.25 31.37 -7.55
CA ASP A 227 2.68 32.60 -6.90
C ASP A 227 3.36 33.49 -7.93
N GLN A 228 2.92 34.75 -7.95
CA GLN A 228 3.55 35.89 -8.60
C GLN A 228 4.72 36.37 -7.76
#